data_AF-A0A7M5UAG6-F1
#
_entry.id   AF-A0A7M5UAG6-F1
#
_cell.length_a   1.000
_cell.length_b   1.000
_cell.length_c   1.000
_cell.angle_alpha   90.00
_cell.angle_beta   90.00
_cell.angle_gamma   90.00
#
_symmetry.space_group_name_H-M   'P 1'
#
loop_
_entity.id
_entity.type
_entity.pdbx_description
1 polymer ?
#
loop_
_entity_poly.entity_id
_entity_poly.type
_entity_poly.pdbx_seq_one_letter_code
_entity_poly.pdbx_strand_id
1 'polypeptide(L)'
;TESFCFSFFLQNKLLKKVVDYLQSNKYITDTISHGASKFMGVCKLEKVSSHRRLDLRLIPHDQYYCGVLYFTGSDVFNQQMRTQALEKGFTINEYTIRPVGSTGTPGESIEVSSEKDVFDIIDKPYFEPKDRNV
;
A
#
# COMPACT_ATOMS: atom_id res chain seq x y z
N THR A 1 -9.05 10.55 -22.73
CA THR A 1 -7.97 9.54 -22.86
C THR A 1 -6.59 10.15 -22.61
N GLU A 2 -6.29 11.37 -23.10
CA GLU A 2 -5.02 12.06 -22.81
C GLU A 2 -4.82 12.46 -21.33
N SER A 3 -5.89 12.81 -20.62
CA SER A 3 -5.82 13.19 -19.19
C SER A 3 -5.38 12.04 -18.27
N PHE A 4 -5.73 10.79 -18.61
CA PHE A 4 -5.34 9.59 -17.86
C PHE A 4 -3.88 9.20 -18.12
N CYS A 5 -3.37 9.44 -19.33
CA CYS A 5 -1.98 9.23 -19.70
C CYS A 5 -1.06 10.26 -19.01
N PHE A 6 -1.52 11.50 -18.86
CA PHE A 6 -0.76 12.58 -18.23
C PHE A 6 -0.62 12.40 -16.70
N SER A 7 -1.67 11.93 -16.01
CA SER A 7 -1.58 11.62 -14.57
C SER A 7 -0.64 10.44 -14.29
N PHE A 8 -0.65 9.42 -15.17
CA PHE A 8 0.22 8.25 -15.09
C PHE A 8 1.70 8.61 -15.33
N PHE A 9 2.00 9.49 -16.28
CA PHE A 9 3.37 9.94 -16.56
C PHE A 9 3.97 10.81 -15.45
N LEU A 10 3.16 11.61 -14.75
CA LEU A 10 3.60 12.43 -13.62
C LEU A 10 3.90 11.58 -12.36
N GLN A 11 3.10 10.55 -12.10
CA GLN A 11 3.35 9.62 -10.98
C GLN A 11 4.70 8.90 -11.10
N ASN A 12 5.13 8.60 -12.34
CA ASN A 12 6.35 7.82 -12.62
C ASN A 12 7.67 8.51 -12.19
N LYS A 13 7.64 9.80 -11.80
CA LYS A 13 8.82 10.53 -11.32
C LYS A 13 8.75 10.99 -9.87
N LEU A 14 7.62 10.85 -9.18
CA LEU A 14 7.47 11.35 -7.81
C LEU A 14 8.32 10.54 -6.83
N LEU A 15 8.17 9.21 -6.84
CA LEU A 15 8.96 8.33 -5.97
C LEU A 15 10.45 8.47 -6.27
N LYS A 16 10.83 8.53 -7.55
CA LYS A 16 12.22 8.74 -7.95
C LYS A 16 12.80 10.03 -7.37
N LYS A 17 12.08 11.16 -7.45
CA LYS A 17 12.54 12.43 -6.86
C LYS A 17 12.76 12.34 -5.35
N VAL A 18 11.86 11.67 -4.63
CA VAL A 18 12.01 11.44 -3.18
C VAL A 18 13.24 10.60 -2.88
N VAL A 19 13.44 9.49 -3.61
CA VAL A 19 14.60 8.61 -3.46
C VAL A 19 15.90 9.34 -3.78
N ASP A 20 15.96 10.05 -4.91
CA ASP A 20 17.14 10.83 -5.35
C ASP A 20 17.52 11.87 -4.27
N TYR A 21 16.54 12.55 -3.68
CA TYR A 21 16.77 13.52 -2.61
C TYR A 21 17.33 12.85 -1.34
N LEU A 22 16.77 11.71 -0.93
CA LEU A 22 17.26 11.00 0.26
C LEU A 22 18.65 10.39 0.04
N GLN A 23 19.00 10.00 -1.20
CA GLN A 23 20.33 9.54 -1.58
C GLN A 23 21.35 10.69 -1.57
N SER A 24 21.01 11.87 -2.12
CA SER A 24 21.92 13.02 -2.14
C SER A 24 22.26 13.52 -0.73
N ASN A 25 21.33 13.36 0.22
CA ASN A 25 21.54 13.63 1.65
C ASN A 25 22.19 12.46 2.41
N LYS A 26 22.68 11.43 1.71
CA LYS A 26 23.33 10.24 2.30
C LYS A 26 22.47 9.47 3.31
N TYR A 27 21.14 9.66 3.28
CA TYR A 27 20.22 8.95 4.14
C TYR A 27 19.93 7.55 3.59
N ILE A 28 19.63 7.44 2.30
CA ILE A 28 19.61 6.15 1.58
C ILE A 28 21.03 5.84 1.14
N THR A 29 21.54 4.69 1.57
CA THR A 29 22.92 4.24 1.28
C THR A 29 22.96 3.25 0.12
N ASP A 30 21.95 2.38 0.01
CA ASP A 30 21.92 1.31 -0.99
C ASP A 30 20.52 1.12 -1.55
N THR A 31 20.44 0.62 -2.78
CA THR A 31 19.19 0.28 -3.47
C THR A 31 19.15 -1.21 -3.76
N ILE A 32 18.09 -1.89 -3.33
CA ILE A 32 17.83 -3.29 -3.66
C ILE A 32 16.93 -3.37 -4.89
N SER A 33 15.87 -2.55 -4.93
CA SER A 33 14.93 -2.47 -6.05
C SER A 33 14.28 -1.08 -6.11
N HIS A 34 14.05 -0.57 -7.32
CA HIS A 34 13.40 0.72 -7.52
C HIS A 34 12.51 0.66 -8.78
N GLY A 35 11.20 0.60 -8.54
CA GLY A 35 10.17 0.70 -9.58
C GLY A 35 9.38 2.00 -9.47
N ALA A 36 8.38 2.17 -10.35
CA ALA A 36 7.56 3.38 -10.42
C ALA A 36 6.85 3.74 -9.11
N SER A 37 6.33 2.73 -8.39
CA SER A 37 5.52 2.90 -7.18
C SER A 37 6.07 2.20 -5.94
N LYS A 38 7.23 1.54 -6.05
CA LYS A 38 7.85 0.79 -4.96
C LYS A 38 9.37 0.97 -4.98
N PHE A 39 9.93 1.30 -3.83
CA PHE A 39 11.36 1.32 -3.60
C PHE A 39 11.69 0.41 -2.41
N MET A 40 12.76 -0.35 -2.53
CA MET A 40 13.34 -1.17 -1.48
C MET A 40 14.84 -0.87 -1.44
N GLY A 41 15.34 -0.42 -0.29
CA GLY A 41 16.73 -0.07 -0.12
C GLY A 41 17.20 -0.17 1.31
N VAL A 42 18.30 0.52 1.57
CA VAL A 42 18.94 0.58 2.87
C VAL A 42 19.12 2.05 3.23
N CYS A 43 18.85 2.41 4.48
CA CYS A 43 19.07 3.73 5.02
C CYS A 43 19.92 3.71 6.29
N LYS A 44 20.48 4.87 6.62
CA LYS A 44 21.29 5.07 7.83
C LYS A 44 21.11 6.49 8.36
N LEU A 45 20.93 6.60 9.67
CA LEU A 45 21.01 7.88 10.38
C LEU A 45 22.47 8.20 10.70
N GLU A 46 22.89 9.46 10.54
CA GLU A 46 24.30 9.86 10.67
C GLU A 46 24.98 9.40 11.96
N LYS A 47 24.26 9.46 13.09
CA LYS A 47 24.76 9.13 14.43
C LYS A 47 24.54 7.66 14.84
N VAL A 48 24.01 6.84 13.95
CA VAL A 48 23.70 5.43 14.21
C VAL A 48 24.59 4.56 13.33
N SER A 49 25.28 3.59 13.92
CA SER A 49 26.20 2.72 13.17
C SER A 49 25.47 1.73 12.26
N SER A 50 24.31 1.24 12.71
CA SER A 50 23.52 0.23 12.02
C SER A 50 22.77 0.80 10.81
N HIS A 51 22.87 0.09 9.69
CA HIS A 51 22.00 0.27 8.54
C HIS A 51 20.65 -0.40 8.79
N ARG A 52 19.59 0.13 8.17
CA ARG A 52 18.22 -0.40 8.27
C ARG A 52 17.63 -0.59 6.89
N ARG A 53 16.77 -1.60 6.74
CA ARG A 53 15.95 -1.75 5.54
C ARG A 53 14.92 -0.63 5.49
N LEU A 54 14.78 -0.02 4.32
CA LEU A 54 13.79 0.99 4.03
C LEU A 54 12.95 0.54 2.84
N ASP A 55 11.64 0.50 3.02
CA ASP A 55 10.68 0.24 1.96
C ASP A 55 9.74 1.44 1.83
N LEU A 56 9.61 1.97 0.61
CA LEU A 56 8.72 3.09 0.30
C LEU A 56 7.70 2.63 -0.73
N ARG A 57 6.44 3.01 -0.51
CA ARG A 57 5.32 2.70 -1.40
C ARG A 57 4.60 3.99 -1.77
N LEU A 58 4.53 4.28 -3.07
CA LEU A 58 3.72 5.38 -3.58
C LEU A 58 2.33 4.82 -3.90
N ILE A 59 1.32 5.34 -3.21
CA ILE A 59 -0.08 4.94 -3.35
C ILE A 59 -0.87 6.14 -3.90
N PRO A 60 -1.78 5.95 -4.88
CA PRO A 60 -2.71 6.99 -5.31
C PRO A 60 -3.53 7.55 -4.14
N HIS A 61 -3.79 8.85 -4.14
CA HIS A 61 -4.43 9.53 -3.00
C HIS A 61 -5.83 8.97 -2.67
N ASP A 62 -6.61 8.68 -3.69
CA ASP A 62 -7.94 8.06 -3.62
C ASP A 62 -7.92 6.62 -3.06
N GLN A 63 -6.76 6.00 -2.98
CA GLN A 63 -6.56 4.61 -2.56
C GLN A 63 -5.85 4.52 -1.19
N TYR A 64 -5.69 5.66 -0.51
CA TYR A 64 -4.95 5.77 0.74
C TYR A 64 -5.39 4.76 1.79
N TYR A 65 -6.70 4.56 2.00
CA TYR A 65 -7.22 3.69 3.06
C TYR A 65 -6.92 2.21 2.85
N CYS A 66 -7.00 1.71 1.61
CA CYS A 66 -6.55 0.36 1.29
C CYS A 66 -5.02 0.22 1.43
N GLY A 67 -4.28 1.26 1.01
CA GLY A 67 -2.82 1.29 1.07
C GLY A 67 -2.27 1.29 2.50
N VAL A 68 -2.81 2.15 3.38
CA VAL A 68 -2.38 2.26 4.78
C VAL A 68 -2.75 0.99 5.56
N LEU A 69 -3.93 0.42 5.31
CA LEU A 69 -4.35 -0.86 5.91
C LEU A 69 -3.37 -1.98 5.54
N TYR A 70 -3.03 -2.10 4.25
CA TYR A 70 -2.03 -3.07 3.78
C TYR A 70 -0.66 -2.87 4.42
N PHE A 71 -0.17 -1.63 4.47
CA PHE A 71 1.19 -1.34 4.93
C PHE A 71 1.34 -1.35 6.46
N THR A 72 0.23 -1.22 7.19
CA THR A 72 0.18 -1.36 8.66
C THR A 72 0.33 -2.81 9.09
N GLY A 73 -0.31 -3.75 8.38
CA GLY A 73 -0.24 -5.17 8.69
C GLY A 73 -0.92 -5.55 10.02
N SER A 74 -0.54 -6.67 10.67
CA SER A 74 0.55 -7.59 10.30
C SER A 74 0.32 -8.33 8.97
N ASP A 75 1.35 -9.02 8.48
CA ASP A 75 1.23 -9.88 7.29
C ASP A 75 0.19 -11.00 7.49
N VAL A 76 0.18 -11.61 8.67
CA VAL A 76 -0.82 -12.60 9.09
C VAL A 76 -2.22 -11.97 9.13
N PHE A 77 -2.37 -10.79 9.74
CA PHE A 77 -3.64 -10.08 9.78
C PHE A 77 -4.17 -9.78 8.37
N ASN A 78 -3.30 -9.28 7.49
CA ASN A 78 -3.64 -9.01 6.10
C ASN A 78 -4.08 -10.28 5.36
N GLN A 79 -3.42 -11.41 5.59
CA GLN A 79 -3.80 -12.69 4.99
C GLN A 79 -5.19 -13.11 5.46
N GLN A 80 -5.45 -13.09 6.77
CA GLN A 80 -6.75 -13.43 7.34
C GLN A 80 -7.86 -12.52 6.81
N MET A 81 -7.60 -11.20 6.76
CA MET A 81 -8.57 -10.22 6.26
C MET A 81 -8.92 -10.46 4.79
N ARG A 82 -7.92 -10.78 3.95
CA ARG A 82 -8.16 -11.12 2.53
C ARG A 82 -8.94 -12.42 2.37
N THR A 83 -8.64 -13.44 3.17
CA THR A 83 -9.40 -14.69 3.16
C THR A 83 -10.86 -14.44 3.54
N GLN A 84 -11.11 -13.68 4.61
CA GLN A 84 -12.48 -13.31 5.03
C GLN A 84 -13.20 -12.49 3.96
N ALA A 85 -12.51 -11.58 3.29
CA ALA A 85 -13.07 -10.83 2.17
C ALA A 85 -13.53 -11.77 1.05
N LEU A 86 -12.71 -12.76 0.67
CA LEU A 86 -13.04 -13.73 -0.36
C LEU A 86 -14.28 -14.57 0.01
N GLU A 87 -14.37 -15.01 1.27
CA GLU A 87 -15.55 -15.72 1.79
C GLU A 87 -16.82 -14.86 1.72
N LYS A 88 -16.68 -13.54 1.86
CA LYS A 88 -17.77 -12.56 1.74
C LYS A 88 -18.02 -12.09 0.30
N GLY A 89 -17.31 -12.64 -0.69
CA GLY A 89 -17.46 -12.26 -2.10
C GLY A 89 -16.76 -10.96 -2.48
N PHE A 90 -15.63 -10.65 -1.85
CA PHE A 90 -14.79 -9.50 -2.13
C PHE A 90 -13.32 -9.89 -2.31
N THR A 91 -12.55 -9.05 -3.00
CA THR A 91 -11.09 -9.13 -3.03
C THR A 91 -10.50 -7.80 -2.59
N ILE A 92 -9.48 -7.86 -1.73
CA ILE A 92 -8.81 -6.67 -1.18
C ILE A 92 -7.33 -6.74 -1.55
N ASN A 93 -6.82 -5.64 -2.10
CA ASN A 93 -5.38 -5.41 -2.25
C ASN A 93 -5.00 -4.04 -1.67
N GLU A 94 -3.74 -3.64 -1.85
CA GLU A 94 -3.23 -2.35 -1.35
C GLU A 94 -3.80 -1.11 -2.06
N TYR A 95 -4.68 -1.30 -3.04
CA TYR A 95 -5.25 -0.22 -3.85
C TYR A 95 -6.77 -0.13 -3.71
N THR A 96 -7.47 -1.27 -3.72
CA THR A 96 -8.93 -1.31 -3.81
C THR A 96 -9.51 -2.53 -3.10
N ILE A 97 -10.76 -2.40 -2.68
CA ILE A 97 -11.67 -3.52 -2.43
C ILE A 97 -12.68 -3.61 -3.59
N ARG A 98 -12.92 -4.82 -4.09
CA ARG A 98 -13.79 -5.08 -5.24
C ARG A 98 -14.71 -6.27 -4.94
N PRO A 99 -15.98 -6.24 -5.37
CA PRO A 99 -16.85 -7.41 -5.30
C PRO A 99 -16.36 -8.47 -6.31
N VAL A 100 -16.52 -9.73 -5.96
CA VAL A 100 -16.23 -10.88 -6.80
C VAL A 100 -17.56 -11.61 -7.01
N GLY A 101 -18.08 -11.51 -8.23
CA GLY A 101 -19.33 -12.17 -8.59
C GLY A 101 -19.16 -13.68 -8.80
N SER A 102 -20.24 -14.35 -9.22
CA SER A 102 -20.26 -15.79 -9.49
C SER A 102 -19.25 -16.26 -10.56
N THR A 103 -18.77 -15.35 -11.41
CA THR A 103 -17.75 -15.63 -12.44
C THR A 103 -16.32 -15.64 -11.89
N GLY A 104 -16.11 -15.24 -10.62
CA GLY A 104 -14.78 -15.10 -10.01
C GLY A 104 -13.98 -13.90 -10.50
N THR A 105 -14.54 -13.09 -11.42
CA THR A 105 -13.88 -11.87 -11.92
C THR A 105 -14.16 -10.70 -10.98
N PRO A 106 -13.13 -9.95 -10.53
CA PRO A 106 -13.34 -8.74 -9.74
C PRO A 106 -14.12 -7.68 -10.54
N GLY A 107 -15.17 -7.14 -9.93
CA GLY A 107 -15.93 -6.01 -10.46
C GLY A 107 -15.23 -4.67 -10.25
N GLU A 108 -16.00 -3.59 -10.34
CA GLU A 108 -15.53 -2.23 -10.11
C GLU A 108 -15.11 -2.00 -8.65
N SER A 109 -14.17 -1.09 -8.43
CA SER A 109 -13.71 -0.73 -7.08
C SER A 109 -14.82 -0.03 -6.30
N ILE A 110 -14.98 -0.44 -5.05
CA ILE A 110 -15.87 0.23 -4.11
C ILE A 110 -15.11 1.42 -3.52
N GLU A 111 -15.76 2.58 -3.50
CA GLU A 111 -15.20 3.78 -2.89
C GLU A 111 -15.10 3.60 -1.37
N VAL A 112 -13.93 3.95 -0.81
CA VAL A 112 -13.65 3.86 0.63
C VAL A 112 -13.13 5.19 1.13
N SER A 113 -13.72 5.68 2.20
CA SER A 113 -13.44 6.98 2.82
C SER A 113 -12.79 6.85 4.20
N SER A 114 -12.64 5.62 4.70
CA SER A 114 -11.94 5.30 5.94
C SER A 114 -11.39 3.87 5.90
N GLU A 115 -10.45 3.52 6.78
CA GLU A 115 -10.08 2.10 6.98
C GLU A 115 -11.30 1.29 7.44
N LYS A 116 -12.13 1.86 8.31
CA LYS A 116 -13.33 1.21 8.87
C LYS A 116 -14.31 0.79 7.78
N ASP A 117 -14.44 1.54 6.69
CA ASP A 117 -15.31 1.17 5.56
C ASP A 117 -14.92 -0.20 4.99
N VAL A 118 -13.62 -0.49 4.90
CA VAL A 118 -13.11 -1.79 4.42
C VAL A 118 -13.55 -2.92 5.36
N PHE A 119 -13.52 -2.69 6.68
CA PHE A 119 -13.99 -3.64 7.68
C PHE A 119 -15.50 -3.87 7.60
N ASP A 120 -16.26 -2.78 7.46
CA ASP A 120 -17.71 -2.81 7.39
C ASP A 120 -18.19 -3.57 6.12
N ILE A 121 -17.53 -3.36 4.97
CA ILE A 121 -17.86 -4.05 3.70
C ILE A 121 -17.76 -5.59 3.86
N ILE A 122 -16.77 -6.07 4.61
CA ILE A 122 -16.56 -7.51 4.84
C ILE A 122 -17.22 -8.00 6.13
N ASP A 123 -18.06 -7.17 6.78
CA ASP A 123 -18.79 -7.51 8.01
C ASP A 123 -17.83 -8.01 9.12
N LYS A 124 -16.72 -7.29 9.30
CA LYS A 124 -15.71 -7.55 10.32
C LYS A 124 -15.69 -6.40 11.34
N PRO A 125 -15.57 -6.68 12.65
CA PRO A 125 -15.34 -5.62 13.63
C PRO A 125 -14.09 -4.81 13.29
N TYR A 126 -14.12 -3.51 13.52
CA TYR A 126 -12.94 -2.66 13.35
C TYR A 126 -11.89 -2.98 14.42
N PHE A 127 -10.64 -3.11 13.99
CA PHE A 127 -9.49 -3.26 14.88
C PHE A 127 -8.56 -2.06 14.70
N GLU A 128 -8.17 -1.44 15.81
CA GLU A 128 -7.16 -0.38 15.82
C GLU A 128 -5.80 -0.93 15.38
N PRO A 129 -4.89 -0.12 14.80
CA PRO A 129 -3.58 -0.59 14.33
C PRO A 129 -2.79 -1.42 15.35
N LYS A 130 -2.84 -1.05 16.63
CA LYS A 130 -2.15 -1.75 17.73
C LYS A 130 -2.69 -3.17 18.01
N ASP A 131 -3.93 -3.44 17.60
CA ASP A 131 -4.63 -4.69 17.85
C ASP A 131 -4.55 -5.65 16.63
N ARG A 132 -3.78 -5.28 15.60
CA ARG A 132 -3.60 -6.07 14.36
C ARG A 132 -2.29 -6.87 14.33
N ASN A 133 -1.55 -6.88 15.44
CA ASN A 133 -0.32 -7.67 15.56
C ASN A 133 -0.66 -9.10 16.01
N VAL A 134 -1.16 -9.87 15.04
CA VAL A 134 -1.50 -11.29 15.18
C VAL A 134 -0.37 -12.15 14.66
#